data_AF-A0A366MNB4-F1
#
_entry.id   AF-A0A366MNB4-F1
#
_cell.length_a   1.000
_cell.length_b   1.000
_cell.length_c   1.000
_cell.angle_alpha   90.00
_cell.angle_beta   90.00
_cell.angle_gamma   90.00
#
_symmetry.space_group_name_H-M   'P 1'
#
loop_
_entity.id
_entity.type
_entity.pdbx_description
1 polymer ?
#
loop_
_entity_poly.entity_id
_entity_poly.type
_entity_poly.pdbx_seq_one_letter_code
_entity_poly.pdbx_strand_id
1 'polypeptide(L)'
;MLNLLKNRFETSSLKIKIELYSLPILVLILLYLLNYEENNDDVLQDKNIELISFENKKYDKSTLELLNNIEEIAKQNKVFIQKSENSKDEIFLQAKSKKEDLANFLHKIEILNNFTNIYSLSLREIESDVYLFDLRIDISKFFIKKIEEKVITSESTKTIIEFGEQQDLDNHKKIDFKIDAIIGKYAFINDTWIELNGTIQGYKLDFISQDFVLLKKDDEIIKLEVNSIEYLKSFN
;
A
#
# COMPACT_ATOMS: atom_id res chain seq x y z
N MET A 1 -64.54 12.38 -30.78
CA MET A 1 -63.63 12.79 -29.70
C MET A 1 -62.47 13.66 -30.20
N LEU A 2 -61.72 13.24 -31.24
CA LEU A 2 -60.63 14.05 -31.83
C LEU A 2 -61.07 15.44 -32.33
N ASN A 3 -62.22 15.54 -33.01
CA ASN A 3 -62.71 16.84 -33.49
C ASN A 3 -63.05 17.82 -32.36
N LEU A 4 -63.52 17.32 -31.21
CA LEU A 4 -63.78 18.14 -30.02
C LEU A 4 -62.48 18.65 -29.38
N LEU A 5 -61.45 17.79 -29.34
CA LEU A 5 -60.11 18.15 -28.87
C LEU A 5 -59.45 19.19 -29.79
N LYS A 6 -59.56 19.01 -31.10
CA LYS A 6 -59.06 19.96 -32.10
C LYS A 6 -59.73 21.32 -31.96
N ASN A 7 -61.05 21.37 -31.86
CA ASN A 7 -61.78 22.64 -31.73
C ASN A 7 -61.45 23.37 -30.42
N ARG A 8 -61.30 22.64 -29.31
CA ARG A 8 -60.88 23.21 -28.02
C ARG A 8 -59.42 23.65 -28.02
N PHE A 9 -58.57 22.96 -28.76
CA PHE A 9 -57.17 23.34 -28.92
C PHE A 9 -57.03 24.62 -29.74
N GLU A 10 -57.70 24.72 -30.89
CA GLU A 10 -57.64 25.91 -31.76
C GLU A 10 -58.14 27.17 -31.04
N THR A 11 -59.21 27.04 -30.24
CA THR A 11 -59.82 28.13 -29.45
C THR A 11 -59.11 28.43 -28.13
N SER A 12 -58.10 27.65 -27.73
CA SER A 12 -57.37 27.86 -26.48
C SER A 12 -56.35 29.00 -26.57
N SER A 13 -56.02 29.59 -25.40
CA SER A 13 -55.01 30.65 -25.30
C SER A 13 -53.60 30.11 -25.60
N LEU A 14 -52.72 30.99 -26.06
CA LEU A 14 -51.32 30.66 -26.38
C LEU A 14 -50.60 29.93 -25.24
N LYS A 15 -50.87 30.33 -23.99
CA LYS A 15 -50.32 29.70 -22.79
C LYS A 15 -50.67 28.21 -22.70
N ILE A 16 -51.95 27.86 -22.90
CA ILE A 16 -52.44 26.47 -22.82
C ILE A 16 -51.82 25.62 -23.93
N LYS A 17 -51.64 26.20 -25.13
CA LYS A 17 -50.99 25.52 -26.26
C LYS A 17 -49.54 25.17 -25.93
N ILE A 18 -48.79 26.12 -25.36
CA ILE A 18 -47.39 25.91 -24.94
C ILE A 18 -47.31 24.83 -23.85
N GLU A 19 -48.16 24.92 -22.82
CA GLU A 19 -48.22 23.91 -21.74
C GLU A 19 -48.46 22.51 -22.31
N LEU A 20 -49.44 22.37 -23.22
CA LEU A 20 -49.79 21.08 -23.82
C LEU A 20 -48.67 20.50 -24.69
N TYR A 21 -47.93 21.34 -25.42
CA TYR A 21 -46.77 20.90 -26.22
C TYR A 21 -45.53 20.62 -25.36
N SER A 22 -45.37 21.30 -24.21
CA SER A 22 -44.24 21.09 -23.32
C SER A 22 -44.34 19.79 -22.50
N LEU A 23 -45.57 19.35 -22.23
CA LEU A 23 -45.85 18.15 -21.44
C LEU A 23 -45.16 16.88 -21.95
N PRO A 24 -45.23 16.50 -23.24
CA PRO A 24 -44.54 15.29 -23.73
C PRO A 24 -43.01 15.38 -23.61
N ILE A 25 -42.43 16.57 -23.74
CA ILE A 25 -40.98 16.79 -23.55
C ILE A 25 -40.61 16.57 -22.07
N LEU A 26 -41.43 17.09 -21.15
CA LEU A 26 -41.21 16.92 -19.72
C LEU A 26 -41.34 15.46 -19.29
N VAL A 27 -42.28 14.70 -19.87
CA VAL A 27 -42.41 13.26 -19.65
C VAL A 27 -41.19 12.50 -20.17
N LEU A 28 -40.64 12.87 -21.33
CA LEU A 28 -39.40 12.28 -21.86
C LEU A 28 -38.19 12.54 -20.94
N ILE A 29 -38.06 13.76 -20.41
CA ILE A 29 -37.00 14.09 -19.45
C ILE A 29 -37.16 13.29 -18.16
N LEU A 30 -38.40 13.13 -17.67
CA LEU A 30 -38.67 12.35 -16.47
C LEU A 30 -38.33 10.86 -16.67
N LEU A 31 -38.67 10.30 -17.84
CA LEU A 31 -38.29 8.93 -18.19
C LEU A 31 -36.77 8.78 -18.33
N TYR A 32 -36.08 9.78 -18.88
CA TYR A 32 -34.62 9.78 -18.94
C TYR A 32 -34.00 9.76 -17.53
N LEU A 33 -34.49 10.62 -16.62
CA LEU A 33 -34.02 10.67 -15.23
C LEU A 33 -34.33 9.38 -14.45
N LEU A 34 -35.50 8.78 -14.68
CA LEU A 34 -35.89 7.52 -14.03
C LEU A 34 -35.06 6.32 -14.48
N ASN A 35 -34.59 6.34 -15.74
CA ASN A 35 -33.71 5.31 -16.30
C ASN A 35 -32.24 5.74 -16.32
N TYR A 36 -31.91 6.86 -15.67
CA TYR A 36 -30.54 7.26 -15.44
C TYR A 36 -30.00 6.40 -14.30
N GLU A 37 -29.66 5.17 -14.63
CA GLU A 37 -28.79 4.35 -13.78
C GLU A 37 -27.43 5.04 -13.77
N GLU A 38 -27.06 5.54 -12.59
CA GLU A 38 -25.73 6.05 -12.35
C GLU A 38 -24.78 4.84 -12.39
N ASN A 39 -24.18 4.58 -13.55
CA ASN A 39 -23.14 3.56 -13.76
C ASN A 39 -21.82 3.87 -13.00
N ASN A 40 -21.90 4.52 -11.83
CA ASN A 40 -20.75 4.81 -10.98
C ASN A 40 -20.70 3.92 -9.73
N ASP A 41 -21.67 3.03 -9.51
CA ASP A 41 -21.69 2.17 -8.31
C ASP A 41 -20.82 0.90 -8.44
N ASP A 42 -20.56 0.43 -9.66
CA ASP A 42 -19.79 -0.81 -9.87
C ASP A 42 -18.32 -0.67 -9.43
N VAL A 43 -17.72 0.52 -9.52
CA VAL A 43 -16.30 0.74 -9.16
C VAL A 43 -16.10 0.88 -7.64
N LEU A 44 -17.13 1.30 -6.90
CA LEU A 44 -17.07 1.50 -5.44
C LEU A 44 -17.58 0.29 -4.65
N GLN A 45 -18.51 -0.49 -5.19
CA GLN A 45 -18.95 -1.74 -4.56
C GLN A 45 -17.87 -2.82 -4.61
N ASP A 46 -17.18 -3.02 -5.75
CA ASP A 46 -16.16 -4.07 -5.87
C ASP A 46 -15.01 -3.91 -4.87
N LYS A 47 -14.53 -2.67 -4.66
CA LYS A 47 -13.45 -2.40 -3.69
C LYS A 47 -13.86 -2.70 -2.24
N ASN A 48 -15.10 -2.38 -1.87
CA ASN A 48 -15.58 -2.64 -0.51
C ASN A 48 -15.84 -4.13 -0.28
N ILE A 49 -16.33 -4.87 -1.29
CA ILE A 49 -16.55 -6.32 -1.20
C ILE A 49 -15.21 -7.05 -1.02
N GLU A 50 -14.14 -6.67 -1.73
CA GLU A 50 -12.81 -7.25 -1.54
C GLU A 50 -12.27 -6.99 -0.12
N LEU A 51 -12.33 -5.76 0.39
CA LEU A 51 -11.87 -5.41 1.74
C LEU A 51 -12.63 -6.18 2.84
N ILE A 52 -13.95 -6.28 2.73
CA ILE A 52 -14.81 -7.03 3.66
C ILE A 52 -14.47 -8.54 3.64
N SER A 53 -14.03 -9.06 2.50
CA SER A 53 -13.63 -10.46 2.37
C SER A 53 -12.36 -10.80 3.16
N PHE A 54 -11.44 -9.84 3.33
CA PHE A 54 -10.19 -10.03 4.08
C PHE A 54 -10.39 -9.90 5.59
N GLU A 55 -11.27 -9.00 6.05
CA GLU A 55 -11.49 -8.74 7.48
C GLU A 55 -11.97 -9.99 8.25
N ASN A 56 -12.71 -10.87 7.56
CA ASN A 56 -13.23 -12.12 8.13
C ASN A 56 -12.34 -13.35 7.84
N LYS A 57 -11.22 -13.17 7.14
CA LYS A 57 -10.34 -14.28 6.77
C LYS A 57 -9.53 -14.71 7.98
N LYS A 58 -9.72 -15.96 8.40
CA LYS A 58 -8.98 -16.59 9.50
C LYS A 58 -7.80 -17.38 8.96
N TYR A 59 -6.79 -17.59 9.82
CA TYR A 59 -5.72 -18.51 9.52
C TYR A 59 -6.29 -19.93 9.42
N ASP A 60 -6.23 -20.52 8.24
CA ASP A 60 -6.83 -21.81 7.89
C ASP A 60 -5.82 -22.98 7.93
N LYS A 61 -4.54 -22.67 8.12
CA LYS A 61 -3.45 -23.64 8.25
C LYS A 61 -3.22 -24.08 9.70
N SER A 62 -2.35 -25.06 9.88
CA SER A 62 -1.96 -25.56 11.21
C SER A 62 -1.23 -24.48 12.01
N THR A 63 -1.74 -24.14 13.19
CA THR A 63 -1.07 -23.24 14.15
C THR A 63 0.24 -23.85 14.67
N LEU A 64 0.33 -25.18 14.69
CA LEU A 64 1.54 -25.90 15.07
C LEU A 64 2.64 -25.79 14.01
N GLU A 65 2.28 -25.83 12.71
CA GLU A 65 3.26 -25.56 11.64
C GLU A 65 3.78 -24.13 11.70
N LEU A 66 2.89 -23.16 11.98
CA LEU A 66 3.30 -21.77 12.16
C LEU A 66 4.26 -21.61 13.33
N LEU A 67 3.99 -22.28 14.45
CA LEU A 67 4.90 -22.29 15.59
C LEU A 67 6.26 -22.87 15.23
N ASN A 68 6.31 -24.01 14.52
CA ASN A 68 7.56 -24.61 14.08
C ASN A 68 8.38 -23.64 13.21
N ASN A 69 7.73 -22.94 12.27
CA ASN A 69 8.39 -21.92 11.44
C ASN A 69 8.99 -20.80 12.31
N ILE A 70 8.25 -20.35 13.34
CA ILE A 70 8.75 -19.32 14.26
C ILE A 70 9.94 -19.84 15.08
N GLU A 71 9.92 -21.09 15.51
CA GLU A 71 11.05 -21.71 16.22
C GLU A 71 12.29 -21.88 15.34
N GLU A 72 12.11 -22.19 14.05
CA GLU A 72 13.21 -22.22 13.08
C GLU A 72 13.80 -20.82 12.86
N ILE A 73 12.95 -19.81 12.71
CA ILE A 73 13.39 -18.41 12.62
C ILE A 73 14.15 -18.01 13.89
N ALA A 74 13.70 -18.43 15.08
CA ALA A 74 14.39 -18.15 16.33
C ALA A 74 15.82 -18.74 16.31
N LYS A 75 15.96 -20.00 15.90
CA LYS A 75 17.27 -20.67 15.77
C LYS A 75 18.20 -19.93 14.80
N GLN A 76 17.69 -19.52 13.65
CA GLN A 76 18.47 -18.78 12.64
C GLN A 76 18.98 -17.43 13.15
N ASN A 77 18.23 -16.75 14.02
CA ASN A 77 18.61 -15.47 14.62
C ASN A 77 19.18 -15.64 16.04
N LYS A 78 19.68 -16.83 16.41
CA LYS A 78 20.31 -17.10 17.72
C LYS A 78 19.43 -16.73 18.93
N VAL A 79 18.12 -16.80 18.76
CA VAL A 79 17.13 -16.60 19.82
C VAL A 79 16.89 -17.92 20.52
N PHE A 80 17.09 -17.96 21.84
CA PHE A 80 16.85 -19.15 22.65
C PHE A 80 15.45 -19.11 23.25
N ILE A 81 14.54 -19.94 22.72
CA ILE A 81 13.18 -20.09 23.24
C ILE A 81 13.22 -20.96 24.50
N GLN A 82 12.70 -20.42 25.61
CA GLN A 82 12.53 -21.12 26.88
C GLN A 82 11.16 -21.79 26.96
N LYS A 83 10.14 -21.14 26.41
CA LYS A 83 8.76 -21.60 26.43
C LYS A 83 8.03 -21.12 25.19
N SER A 84 7.30 -22.02 24.56
CA SER A 84 6.35 -21.72 23.49
C SER A 84 4.99 -22.31 23.85
N GLU A 85 3.93 -21.55 23.62
CA GLU A 85 2.55 -22.00 23.75
C GLU A 85 1.78 -21.52 22.52
N ASN A 86 0.92 -22.38 21.97
CA ASN A 86 -0.02 -22.01 20.94
C ASN A 86 -1.44 -22.21 21.43
N SER A 87 -2.31 -21.27 21.08
CA SER A 87 -3.75 -21.43 21.15
C SER A 87 -4.32 -21.39 19.73
N LYS A 88 -5.65 -21.32 19.63
CA LYS A 88 -6.32 -21.20 18.33
C LYS A 88 -6.02 -19.85 17.65
N ASP A 89 -5.90 -18.79 18.44
CA ASP A 89 -5.90 -17.41 17.95
C ASP A 89 -4.62 -16.64 18.33
N GLU A 90 -3.75 -17.22 19.17
CA GLU A 90 -2.49 -16.59 19.59
C GLU A 90 -1.33 -17.57 19.75
N ILE A 91 -0.13 -17.05 19.59
CA ILE A 91 1.13 -17.72 19.92
C ILE A 91 1.85 -16.89 20.99
N PHE A 92 2.26 -17.56 22.06
CA PHE A 92 3.07 -17.00 23.14
C PHE A 92 4.48 -17.58 23.12
N LEU A 93 5.48 -16.72 23.22
CA LEU A 93 6.88 -17.10 23.27
C LEU A 93 7.59 -16.37 24.41
N GLN A 94 8.32 -17.12 25.22
CA GLN A 94 9.30 -16.59 26.16
C GLN A 94 10.68 -17.02 25.71
N ALA A 95 11.55 -16.07 25.45
CA ALA A 95 12.85 -16.32 24.85
C ALA A 95 13.91 -15.32 25.33
N LYS A 96 15.18 -15.66 25.12
CA LYS A 96 16.31 -14.78 25.40
C LYS A 96 17.20 -14.61 24.18
N SER A 97 17.69 -13.38 23.97
CA SER A 97 18.63 -13.08 22.89
C SER A 97 19.37 -11.78 23.12
N LYS A 98 20.34 -11.49 22.26
CA LYS A 98 20.93 -10.16 22.15
C LYS A 98 19.99 -9.18 21.46
N LYS A 99 20.25 -7.88 21.61
CA LYS A 99 19.40 -6.82 21.03
C LYS A 99 19.29 -6.91 19.50
N GLU A 100 20.40 -7.10 18.81
CA GLU A 100 20.43 -7.16 17.33
C GLU A 100 19.71 -8.41 16.81
N ASP A 101 19.99 -9.56 17.42
CA ASP A 101 19.35 -10.85 17.15
C ASP A 101 17.83 -10.78 17.36
N LEU A 102 17.39 -10.12 18.45
CA LEU A 102 15.97 -9.87 18.73
C LEU A 102 15.32 -9.03 17.62
N ALA A 103 15.95 -7.92 17.23
CA ALA A 103 15.38 -7.02 16.22
C ALA A 103 15.16 -7.75 14.88
N ASN A 104 16.14 -8.57 14.46
CA ASN A 104 16.05 -9.39 13.25
C ASN A 104 14.96 -10.47 13.37
N PHE A 105 14.84 -11.09 14.55
CA PHE A 105 13.79 -12.06 14.85
C PHE A 105 12.38 -11.46 14.77
N LEU A 106 12.15 -10.33 15.43
CA LEU A 106 10.86 -9.64 15.43
C LEU A 106 10.47 -9.22 14.01
N HIS A 107 11.40 -8.66 13.24
CA HIS A 107 11.15 -8.28 11.85
C HIS A 107 10.73 -9.48 11.00
N LYS A 108 11.44 -10.61 11.11
CA LYS A 108 11.11 -11.84 10.36
C LYS A 108 9.76 -12.43 10.74
N ILE A 109 9.37 -12.39 12.01
CA ILE A 109 8.01 -12.81 12.44
C ILE A 109 6.96 -11.88 11.83
N GLU A 110 7.23 -10.58 11.86
CA GLU A 110 6.32 -9.56 11.37
C GLU A 110 6.13 -9.63 9.85
N ILE A 111 7.07 -10.19 9.08
CA ILE A 111 6.90 -10.39 7.62
C ILE A 111 6.59 -11.83 7.22
N LEU A 112 6.45 -12.75 8.18
CA LEU A 112 6.32 -14.19 7.91
C LEU A 112 5.12 -14.52 7.01
N ASN A 113 3.96 -13.92 7.29
CA ASN A 113 2.75 -14.01 6.49
C ASN A 113 1.78 -12.89 6.88
N ASN A 114 0.63 -12.82 6.22
CA ASN A 114 -0.41 -11.81 6.50
C ASN A 114 -1.34 -12.18 7.67
N PHE A 115 -1.00 -13.16 8.50
CA PHE A 115 -1.81 -13.57 9.65
C PHE A 115 -1.08 -13.40 10.97
N THR A 116 0.25 -13.36 10.99
CA THR A 116 0.99 -13.02 12.22
C THR A 116 0.89 -11.55 12.52
N ASN A 117 0.72 -11.14 13.77
CA ASN A 117 0.87 -9.73 14.15
C ASN A 117 1.38 -9.66 15.57
N ILE A 118 2.56 -9.08 15.78
CA ILE A 118 3.10 -8.89 17.13
C ILE A 118 2.31 -7.78 17.82
N TYR A 119 1.51 -8.13 18.83
CA TYR A 119 0.69 -7.16 19.56
C TYR A 119 1.23 -6.84 20.96
N SER A 120 2.17 -7.64 21.47
CA SER A 120 2.80 -7.40 22.77
C SER A 120 4.23 -7.91 22.79
N LEU A 121 5.13 -7.05 23.28
CA LEU A 121 6.52 -7.36 23.57
C LEU A 121 6.87 -6.77 24.93
N SER A 122 7.27 -7.63 25.86
CA SER A 122 7.86 -7.24 27.14
C SER A 122 9.33 -7.59 27.13
N LEU A 123 10.20 -6.64 27.51
CA LEU A 123 11.64 -6.82 27.52
C LEU A 123 12.22 -6.60 28.92
N ARG A 124 13.13 -7.47 29.33
CA ARG A 124 13.92 -7.33 30.56
C ARG A 124 15.38 -7.68 30.27
N GLU A 125 16.27 -6.75 30.57
CA GLU A 125 17.71 -7.04 30.55
C GLU A 125 18.08 -7.94 31.74
N ILE A 126 18.81 -9.02 31.47
CA ILE A 126 19.31 -9.93 32.51
C ILE A 126 20.82 -9.81 32.65
N GLU A 127 21.51 -9.66 31.53
CA GLU A 127 22.97 -9.46 31.45
C GLU A 127 23.25 -8.38 30.40
N SER A 128 24.47 -7.85 30.38
CA SER A 128 24.88 -6.84 29.40
C SER A 128 24.57 -7.30 27.97
N ASP A 129 23.67 -6.57 27.29
CA ASP A 129 23.21 -6.88 25.92
C ASP A 129 22.51 -8.25 25.77
N VAL A 130 21.95 -8.80 26.86
CA VAL A 130 21.11 -10.02 26.82
C VAL A 130 19.76 -9.74 27.47
N TYR A 131 18.72 -9.88 26.65
CA TYR A 131 17.35 -9.59 27.02
C TYR A 131 16.54 -10.87 27.08
N LEU A 132 15.78 -11.04 28.17
CA LEU A 132 14.65 -11.94 28.22
C LEU A 132 13.42 -11.18 27.77
N PHE A 133 12.63 -11.82 26.92
CA PHE A 133 11.45 -11.20 26.38
C PHE A 133 10.28 -12.17 26.30
N ASP A 134 9.10 -11.61 26.53
CA ASP A 134 7.82 -12.26 26.33
C ASP A 134 7.17 -11.62 25.10
N LEU A 135 6.83 -12.46 24.11
CA LEU A 135 6.25 -12.07 22.84
C LEU A 135 4.88 -12.70 22.69
N ARG A 136 3.88 -11.91 22.31
CA ARG A 136 2.55 -12.39 21.94
C ARG A 136 2.23 -12.00 20.50
N ILE A 137 1.81 -13.01 19.74
CA ILE A 137 1.53 -12.93 18.30
C ILE A 137 0.06 -13.29 18.10
N ASP A 138 -0.70 -12.38 17.51
CA ASP A 138 -2.08 -12.60 17.09
C ASP A 138 -2.08 -13.32 15.74
N ILE A 139 -2.92 -14.35 15.61
CA ILE A 139 -3.14 -15.12 14.38
C ILE A 139 -4.64 -15.27 14.03
N SER A 140 -5.50 -14.51 14.71
CA SER A 140 -6.96 -14.63 14.64
C SER A 140 -7.57 -14.15 13.31
N LYS A 141 -6.88 -13.24 12.61
CA LYS A 141 -7.38 -12.55 11.42
C LYS A 141 -6.26 -12.20 10.44
N PHE A 142 -6.65 -11.77 9.25
CA PHE A 142 -5.75 -11.26 8.25
C PHE A 142 -5.34 -9.80 8.55
N PHE A 143 -4.06 -9.50 8.34
CA PHE A 143 -3.42 -8.20 8.52
C PHE A 143 -2.82 -7.74 7.19
N ILE A 144 -3.16 -6.51 6.78
CA ILE A 144 -2.52 -5.86 5.65
C ILE A 144 -1.21 -5.24 6.16
N LYS A 145 -0.09 -5.75 5.67
CA LYS A 145 1.24 -5.35 6.12
C LYS A 145 1.94 -4.52 5.07
N LYS A 146 2.54 -3.41 5.50
CA LYS A 146 3.43 -2.62 4.65
C LYS A 146 4.82 -3.25 4.71
N ILE A 147 5.18 -4.03 3.69
CA ILE A 147 6.52 -4.60 3.57
C ILE A 147 7.40 -3.51 2.96
N GLU A 148 8.21 -2.86 3.79
CA GLU A 148 9.30 -2.04 3.28
C GLU A 148 10.43 -3.00 2.92
N GLU A 149 10.62 -3.27 1.62
CA GLU A 149 11.81 -3.97 1.14
C GLU A 149 13.04 -3.15 1.55
N LYS A 150 13.74 -3.59 2.60
CA LYS A 150 15.14 -3.26 2.73
C LYS A 150 15.82 -3.86 1.51
N VAL A 151 16.12 -3.01 0.52
CA VAL A 151 17.04 -3.34 -0.57
C VAL A 151 18.37 -3.71 0.09
N ILE A 152 18.59 -5.01 0.27
CA ILE A 152 19.90 -5.56 0.56
C ILE A 152 20.66 -5.45 -0.75
N THR A 153 21.23 -4.28 -1.02
CA THR A 153 22.35 -4.19 -1.95
C THR A 153 23.39 -5.18 -1.46
N SER A 154 23.77 -6.10 -2.34
CA SER A 154 24.84 -7.06 -2.16
C SER A 154 26.18 -6.34 -2.01
N GLU A 155 26.40 -5.75 -0.84
CA GLU A 155 27.71 -5.32 -0.37
C GLU A 155 27.85 -5.76 1.09
N SER A 156 28.03 -7.06 1.27
CA SER A 156 28.80 -7.54 2.41
C SER A 156 30.23 -7.04 2.24
N THR A 157 30.53 -5.84 2.73
CA THR A 157 31.77 -5.53 3.44
C THR A 157 31.75 -4.10 4.00
N LYS A 158 31.90 -4.02 5.33
CA LYS A 158 32.24 -2.84 6.13
C LYS A 158 31.14 -1.79 6.32
N THR A 159 30.33 -1.97 7.35
CA THR A 159 30.22 -0.91 8.36
C THR A 159 30.08 -1.57 9.73
N ILE A 160 31.23 -1.69 10.39
CA ILE A 160 31.30 -1.74 11.85
C ILE A 160 30.66 -0.44 12.32
N ILE A 161 29.55 -0.49 13.05
CA ILE A 161 29.05 0.68 13.76
C ILE A 161 29.95 0.86 14.98
N GLU A 162 31.07 1.54 14.77
CA GLU A 162 31.85 2.16 15.84
C GLU A 162 31.04 3.36 16.36
N PHE A 163 30.54 3.24 17.60
CA PHE A 163 30.25 4.43 18.41
C PHE A 163 31.58 4.98 18.90
N GLY A 164 32.09 6.00 18.22
CA GLY A 164 33.32 6.71 18.56
C GLY A 164 33.27 8.14 18.01
N GLU A 165 33.76 9.07 18.83
CA GLU A 165 33.66 10.52 18.69
C GLU A 165 34.33 11.11 17.43
N GLN A 166 33.74 12.22 16.96
CA GLN A 166 34.36 13.42 16.37
C GLN A 166 35.24 13.37 15.10
N GLN A 167 34.90 14.31 14.21
CA GLN A 167 35.69 15.03 13.17
C GLN A 167 35.69 14.51 11.72
N ASP A 168 34.92 15.26 10.91
CA ASP A 168 35.17 15.81 9.57
C ASP A 168 35.94 14.98 8.50
N LEU A 169 35.25 14.71 7.38
CA LEU A 169 35.64 14.98 5.97
C LEU A 169 34.96 13.99 5.00
N ASP A 170 33.84 14.38 4.40
CA ASP A 170 33.68 14.56 2.94
C ASP A 170 32.20 14.59 2.53
N ASN A 171 31.88 15.68 1.84
CA ASN A 171 30.54 16.16 1.58
C ASN A 171 29.94 15.47 0.34
N HIS A 172 29.68 14.16 0.41
CA HIS A 172 28.75 13.53 -0.52
C HIS A 172 27.33 13.74 0.02
N LYS A 173 26.71 14.88 -0.32
CA LYS A 173 25.25 15.00 -0.22
C LYS A 173 24.64 13.91 -1.09
N LYS A 174 24.18 12.81 -0.48
CA LYS A 174 23.22 11.90 -1.10
C LYS A 174 21.99 12.74 -1.43
N ILE A 175 21.78 12.98 -2.72
CA ILE A 175 20.59 13.64 -3.21
C ILE A 175 19.54 12.55 -3.35
N ASP A 176 18.55 12.56 -2.47
CA ASP A 176 17.39 11.68 -2.59
C ASP A 176 16.43 12.28 -3.63
N PHE A 177 16.04 11.46 -4.61
CA PHE A 177 15.03 11.81 -5.59
C PHE A 177 13.73 11.10 -5.26
N LYS A 178 12.64 11.86 -5.14
CA LYS A 178 11.28 11.37 -4.95
C LYS A 178 10.46 11.73 -6.19
N ILE A 179 9.83 10.72 -6.80
CA ILE A 179 8.88 10.92 -7.89
C ILE A 179 7.46 10.88 -7.34
N ASP A 180 6.69 11.91 -7.65
CA ASP A 180 5.31 12.06 -7.18
C ASP A 180 4.29 11.83 -8.29
N ALA A 181 4.65 12.12 -9.56
CA ALA A 181 3.78 11.87 -10.71
C ALA A 181 4.53 11.78 -12.04
N ILE A 182 3.93 11.09 -13.01
CA ILE A 182 4.32 11.12 -14.43
C ILE A 182 3.09 11.50 -15.25
N ILE A 183 3.22 12.51 -16.11
CA ILE A 183 2.14 12.95 -17.00
C ILE A 183 2.70 13.09 -18.42
N GLY A 184 2.40 12.09 -19.26
CA GLY A 184 2.84 12.05 -20.65
C GLY A 184 4.37 12.04 -20.75
N LYS A 185 4.96 13.15 -21.21
CA LYS A 185 6.41 13.34 -21.39
C LYS A 185 7.05 14.21 -20.31
N TYR A 186 6.33 14.43 -19.20
CA TYR A 186 6.80 15.16 -18.04
C TYR A 186 6.80 14.27 -16.80
N ALA A 187 7.80 14.44 -15.94
CA ALA A 187 7.91 13.80 -14.65
C ALA A 187 7.96 14.87 -13.54
N PHE A 188 7.25 14.63 -12.44
CA PHE A 188 7.25 15.49 -11.26
C PHE A 188 8.18 14.87 -10.21
N ILE A 189 9.38 15.44 -10.09
CA ILE A 189 10.46 14.92 -9.26
C ILE A 189 10.95 16.05 -8.34
N ASN A 190 11.02 15.80 -7.03
CA ASN A 190 11.44 16.78 -6.02
C ASN A 190 10.76 18.16 -6.21
N ASP A 191 9.43 18.15 -6.26
CA ASP A 191 8.57 19.33 -6.44
C ASP A 191 8.78 20.11 -7.76
N THR A 192 9.44 19.53 -8.77
CA THR A 192 9.73 20.17 -10.06
C THR A 192 9.28 19.33 -11.25
N TRP A 193 8.64 19.97 -12.24
CA TRP A 193 8.30 19.34 -13.52
C TRP A 193 9.50 19.32 -14.46
N ILE A 194 9.83 18.15 -14.98
CA ILE A 194 10.96 17.94 -15.89
C ILE A 194 10.45 17.23 -17.15
N GLU A 195 10.78 17.76 -18.33
CA GLU A 195 10.49 17.12 -19.62
C GLU A 195 11.58 16.09 -19.97
N LEU A 196 11.26 15.12 -20.82
CA LEU A 196 12.23 14.19 -21.41
C LEU A 196 13.47 14.93 -21.94
N ASN A 197 14.66 14.45 -21.60
CA ASN A 197 15.98 15.08 -21.79
C ASN A 197 16.30 16.31 -20.93
N GLY A 198 15.38 16.74 -20.06
CA GLY A 198 15.63 17.77 -19.06
C GLY A 198 16.60 17.29 -17.98
N THR A 199 17.19 18.24 -17.24
CA THR A 199 18.18 17.95 -16.20
C THR A 199 17.68 18.39 -14.83
N ILE A 200 17.83 17.53 -13.83
CA ILE A 200 17.59 17.84 -12.42
C ILE A 200 18.80 17.48 -11.58
N GLN A 201 19.33 18.46 -10.84
CA GLN A 201 20.45 18.29 -9.90
C GLN A 201 21.65 17.51 -10.48
N GLY A 202 21.95 17.73 -11.77
CA GLY A 202 23.07 17.09 -12.49
C GLY A 202 22.75 15.74 -13.14
N TYR A 203 21.54 15.20 -12.96
CA TYR A 203 21.06 14.00 -13.66
C TYR A 203 20.16 14.39 -14.83
N LYS A 204 20.30 13.68 -15.95
CA LYS A 204 19.46 13.85 -17.14
C LYS A 204 18.32 12.84 -17.12
N LEU A 205 17.10 13.30 -17.39
CA LEU A 205 15.94 12.45 -17.59
C LEU A 205 16.04 11.78 -18.95
N ASP A 206 16.56 10.55 -18.97
CA ASP A 206 16.88 9.82 -20.19
C ASP A 206 15.67 9.04 -20.73
N PHE A 207 14.79 8.58 -19.83
CA PHE A 207 13.63 7.79 -20.19
C PHE A 207 12.44 8.04 -19.26
N ILE A 208 11.24 8.04 -19.84
CA ILE A 208 9.96 8.14 -19.13
C ILE A 208 9.06 6.98 -19.58
N SER A 209 8.65 6.15 -18.63
CA SER A 209 7.59 5.15 -18.76
C SER A 209 6.29 5.69 -18.14
N GLN A 210 5.20 4.92 -18.22
CA GLN A 210 3.98 5.22 -17.48
C GLN A 210 4.17 5.11 -15.96
N ASP A 211 5.10 4.25 -15.53
CA ASP A 211 5.23 3.81 -14.15
C ASP A 211 6.60 4.09 -13.50
N PHE A 212 7.59 4.45 -14.31
CA PHE A 212 8.91 4.81 -13.82
C PHE A 212 9.63 5.79 -14.74
N VAL A 213 10.68 6.40 -14.22
CA VAL A 213 11.62 7.21 -15.00
C VAL A 213 13.05 6.79 -14.73
N LEU A 214 13.93 7.04 -15.71
CA LEU A 214 15.38 6.83 -15.58
C LEU A 214 16.10 8.16 -15.59
N LEU A 215 16.83 8.42 -14.50
CA LEU A 215 17.76 9.52 -14.37
C LEU A 215 19.17 9.00 -14.60
N LYS A 216 19.91 9.61 -15.52
CA LYS A 216 21.27 9.20 -15.86
C LYS A 216 22.26 10.32 -15.59
N LYS A 217 23.40 9.98 -14.99
CA LYS A 217 24.55 10.86 -14.84
C LYS A 217 25.81 10.02 -15.04
N ASP A 218 26.56 10.32 -16.10
CA ASP A 218 27.75 9.55 -16.49
C ASP A 218 27.43 8.03 -16.61
N ASP A 219 27.95 7.19 -15.71
CA ASP A 219 27.71 5.74 -15.64
C ASP A 219 26.64 5.35 -14.60
N GLU A 220 26.12 6.30 -13.82
CA GLU A 220 25.07 6.07 -12.82
C GLU A 220 23.68 6.19 -13.45
N ILE A 221 22.83 5.18 -13.23
CA ILE A 221 21.43 5.16 -13.63
C ILE A 221 20.57 4.97 -12.38
N ILE A 222 19.71 5.93 -12.10
CA ILE A 222 18.74 5.90 -11.01
C ILE A 222 17.37 5.66 -11.62
N LYS A 223 16.72 4.57 -11.22
CA LYS A 223 15.33 4.27 -11.57
C LYS A 223 14.41 4.78 -10.46
N LEU A 224 13.45 5.63 -10.81
CA LEU A 224 12.43 6.13 -9.87
C LEU A 224 11.08 5.60 -10.30
N GLU A 225 10.40 4.86 -9.41
CA GLU A 225 9.08 4.29 -9.66
C GLU A 225 8.01 5.12 -8.97
N VAL A 226 6.90 5.34 -9.66
CA VAL A 226 5.75 6.01 -9.04
C VAL A 226 5.07 4.97 -8.15
N ASN A 227 5.14 5.16 -6.83
CA ASN A 227 4.53 4.29 -5.80
C ASN A 227 2.99 4.15 -5.92
N SER A 228 2.37 4.74 -6.94
CA SER A 228 0.95 4.67 -7.21
C SER A 228 0.55 3.55 -8.18
N ILE A 229 1.39 2.54 -8.46
CA ILE A 229 1.10 1.55 -9.53
C ILE A 229 1.19 0.09 -9.07
N GLU A 230 1.56 -0.20 -7.81
CA GLU A 230 1.49 -1.58 -7.28
C GLU A 230 0.09 -2.20 -7.41
N TYR A 231 -0.96 -1.38 -7.38
CA TYR A 231 -2.36 -1.82 -7.51
C TYR A 231 -2.85 -2.05 -8.95
N LEU A 232 -2.06 -1.71 -9.98
CA LEU A 232 -2.43 -1.96 -11.39
C LEU A 232 -1.73 -3.19 -11.98
N LYS A 233 -0.64 -3.68 -11.35
CA LYS A 233 0.10 -4.87 -11.82
C LYS A 233 -0.62 -6.19 -11.54
N SER A 234 -1.67 -6.20 -10.69
CA SER A 234 -2.44 -7.40 -10.36
C SER A 234 -3.58 -7.75 -11.33
N PHE A 235 -3.73 -7.02 -12.44
CA PHE A 235 -4.85 -7.16 -13.39
C PHE A 235 -4.48 -7.69 -14.79
N ASN A 236 -3.33 -8.36 -14.95
CA ASN A 236 -2.98 -9.08 -16.19
C ASN A 236 -2.83 -10.59 -15.97
#